data_AF-A0A9J5WFK5-F1
#
_entry.id   AF-A0A9J5WFK5-F1
#
_cell.length_a   1.000
_cell.length_b   1.000
_cell.length_c   1.000
_cell.angle_alpha   90.00
_cell.angle_beta   90.00
_cell.angle_gamma   90.00
#
_symmetry.space_group_name_H-M   'P 1'
#
loop_
_entity.id
_entity.type
_entity.pdbx_description
1 polymer ?
#
loop_
_entity_poly.entity_id
_entity_poly.type
_entity_poly.pdbx_seq_one_letter_code
_entity_poly.pdbx_strand_id
1 'polypeptide(L)'
;VKGEKDVQFKVMYCGICHSNLHQLKNEWGNSTYPVVPGHEVVDVVIEVGSKVEKFKVGDKVDVGCMVGSCRKCENCSVGLENYCPCQIPTYNGYSLDGTLTFGGYSDMRVSDEHFVVRWPENLSMDAAPLLCAGITTYSPLKYFGLDKPGMHIGVVGLGGLGHMAVKFAKAFGTKVTVISTSANKKHEAIECLVHRLFLNQSRS
;
A
#
# COMPACT_ATOMS: atom_id res chain seq x y z
N VAL A 1 -18.16 17.16 5.60
CA VAL A 1 -17.90 15.72 5.85
C VAL A 1 -19.21 14.94 5.92
N LYS A 2 -19.30 13.79 5.24
CA LYS A 2 -20.57 13.02 5.12
C LYS A 2 -20.90 12.10 6.32
N GLY A 3 -19.93 11.76 7.18
CA GLY A 3 -20.14 10.95 8.38
C GLY A 3 -19.49 11.52 9.63
N GLU A 4 -20.02 11.18 10.82
CA GLU A 4 -19.52 11.72 12.10
C GLU A 4 -18.05 11.32 12.39
N LYS A 5 -17.59 10.17 11.87
CA LYS A 5 -16.22 9.65 12.02
C LYS A 5 -15.38 9.72 10.75
N ASP A 6 -15.93 10.33 9.70
CA ASP A 6 -15.23 10.46 8.44
C ASP A 6 -14.22 11.60 8.50
N VAL A 7 -13.15 11.45 7.75
CA VAL A 7 -12.16 12.49 7.51
C VAL A 7 -12.16 12.77 6.01
N GLN A 8 -12.16 14.05 5.64
CA GLN A 8 -12.04 14.48 4.26
C GLN A 8 -10.65 15.04 4.02
N PHE A 9 -10.10 14.68 2.87
CA PHE A 9 -8.71 15.01 2.54
C PHE A 9 -8.59 15.53 1.11
N LYS A 10 -7.56 16.34 0.91
CA LYS A 10 -7.05 16.73 -0.40
C LYS A 10 -5.89 15.81 -0.78
N VAL A 11 -5.97 15.23 -1.97
CA VAL A 11 -4.92 14.37 -2.51
C VAL A 11 -3.70 15.20 -2.87
N MET A 12 -2.53 14.79 -2.38
CA MET A 12 -1.26 15.44 -2.69
C MET A 12 -0.42 14.57 -3.63
N TYR A 13 -0.32 13.28 -3.34
CA TYR A 13 0.41 12.30 -4.15
C TYR A 13 -0.38 11.00 -4.21
N CYS A 14 -0.44 10.40 -5.40
CA CYS A 14 -0.93 9.03 -5.56
C CYS A 14 0.08 8.21 -6.37
N GLY A 15 0.56 7.12 -5.78
CA GLY A 15 1.40 6.13 -6.45
C GLY A 15 0.63 5.30 -7.48
N ILE A 16 1.39 4.75 -8.44
CA ILE A 16 0.87 3.87 -9.49
C ILE A 16 1.36 2.45 -9.21
N CYS A 17 0.42 1.56 -8.86
CA CYS A 17 0.68 0.14 -8.66
C CYS A 17 0.10 -0.68 -9.81
N HIS A 18 0.70 -1.84 -10.11
CA HIS A 18 0.26 -2.71 -11.21
C HIS A 18 -1.17 -3.24 -10.99
N SER A 19 -1.59 -3.37 -9.74
CA SER A 19 -2.98 -3.64 -9.33
C SER A 19 -3.99 -2.70 -10.02
N ASN A 20 -3.63 -1.42 -10.17
CA ASN A 20 -4.47 -0.43 -10.85
C ASN A 20 -4.68 -0.80 -12.33
N LEU A 21 -3.66 -1.34 -13.00
CA LEU A 21 -3.76 -1.78 -14.38
C LEU A 21 -4.60 -3.05 -14.53
N HIS A 22 -4.42 -4.02 -13.63
CA HIS A 22 -5.24 -5.24 -13.62
C HIS A 22 -6.73 -4.92 -13.50
N GLN A 23 -7.08 -3.94 -12.66
CA GLN A 23 -8.45 -3.45 -12.50
C GLN A 23 -8.93 -2.64 -13.71
N LEU A 24 -8.12 -1.74 -14.25
CA LEU A 24 -8.48 -0.97 -15.46
C LEU A 24 -8.75 -1.84 -16.69
N LYS A 25 -8.08 -3.00 -16.78
CA LYS A 25 -8.22 -3.95 -17.89
C LYS A 25 -9.18 -5.10 -17.59
N ASN A 26 -9.77 -5.13 -16.39
CA ASN A 26 -10.58 -6.24 -15.91
C ASN A 26 -9.88 -7.62 -16.00
N GLU A 27 -8.57 -7.68 -15.80
CA GLU A 27 -7.79 -8.91 -15.87
C GLU A 27 -8.15 -9.90 -14.73
N TRP A 28 -8.81 -9.41 -13.68
CA TRP A 28 -9.34 -10.22 -12.58
C TRP A 28 -10.84 -10.53 -12.71
N GLY A 29 -11.52 -10.04 -13.76
CA GLY A 29 -12.92 -10.34 -14.05
C GLY A 29 -13.95 -9.74 -13.08
N ASN A 30 -13.56 -8.77 -12.23
CA ASN A 30 -14.41 -8.19 -11.20
C ASN A 30 -14.46 -6.64 -11.21
N SER A 31 -14.11 -6.02 -12.32
CA SER A 31 -14.10 -4.56 -12.44
C SER A 31 -15.50 -4.01 -12.73
N THR A 32 -15.90 -3.02 -11.95
CA THR A 32 -17.13 -2.25 -12.09
C THR A 32 -16.78 -0.86 -12.60
N TYR A 33 -17.36 -0.48 -13.74
CA TYR A 33 -17.10 0.81 -14.39
C TYR A 33 -18.22 1.82 -14.09
N PRO A 34 -17.92 3.13 -13.93
CA PRO A 34 -16.59 3.74 -14.05
C PRO A 34 -15.66 3.34 -12.89
N VAL A 35 -14.36 3.21 -13.18
CA VAL A 35 -13.32 2.93 -12.18
C VAL A 35 -12.37 4.12 -12.07
N VAL A 36 -12.08 4.54 -10.85
CA VAL A 36 -11.02 5.52 -10.53
C VAL A 36 -10.02 4.78 -9.65
N PRO A 37 -8.87 4.34 -10.19
CA PRO A 37 -7.88 3.61 -9.40
C PRO A 37 -7.09 4.50 -8.43
N GLY A 38 -6.09 3.91 -7.78
CA GLY A 38 -5.16 4.59 -6.89
C GLY A 38 -5.40 4.20 -5.43
N HIS A 39 -4.39 3.59 -4.80
CA HIS A 39 -4.45 3.13 -3.41
C HIS A 39 -3.11 3.28 -2.65
N GLU A 40 -2.26 4.18 -3.15
CA GLU A 40 -0.99 4.57 -2.54
C GLU A 40 -1.07 6.09 -2.38
N VAL A 41 -1.83 6.60 -1.41
CA VAL A 41 -2.28 8.00 -1.42
C VAL A 41 -1.88 8.73 -0.16
N VAL A 42 -1.09 9.79 -0.32
CA VAL A 42 -0.75 10.71 0.75
C VAL A 42 -1.56 11.99 0.59
N ASP A 43 -2.21 12.37 1.68
CA ASP A 43 -3.24 13.39 1.71
C ASP A 43 -2.95 14.44 2.80
N VAL A 44 -3.65 15.57 2.69
CA VAL A 44 -3.77 16.55 3.78
C VAL A 44 -5.22 16.66 4.21
N VAL A 45 -5.49 16.55 5.52
CA VAL A 45 -6.84 16.67 6.08
C VAL A 45 -7.37 18.09 5.85
N ILE A 46 -8.55 18.20 5.24
CA ILE A 46 -9.22 19.49 4.98
C ILE A 46 -10.51 19.67 5.80
N GLU A 47 -11.12 18.58 6.27
CA GLU A 47 -12.31 18.62 7.12
C GLU A 47 -12.41 17.32 7.94
N VAL A 48 -12.98 17.38 9.14
CA VAL A 48 -13.18 16.22 10.03
C VAL A 48 -14.63 16.15 10.51
N GLY A 49 -15.15 14.93 10.66
CA GLY A 49 -16.45 14.68 11.28
C GLY A 49 -16.48 15.03 12.77
N SER A 50 -17.67 15.22 13.32
CA SER A 50 -17.90 15.67 14.70
C SER A 50 -17.41 14.72 15.80
N LYS A 51 -17.18 13.44 15.46
CA LYS A 51 -16.72 12.38 16.36
C LYS A 51 -15.34 11.83 15.98
N VAL A 52 -14.61 12.53 15.11
CA VAL A 52 -13.20 12.21 14.82
C VAL A 52 -12.35 12.63 16.01
N GLU A 53 -11.51 11.72 16.49
CA GLU A 53 -10.65 11.95 17.66
C GLU A 53 -9.17 11.88 17.28
N LYS A 54 -8.83 11.15 16.21
CA LYS A 54 -7.44 10.89 15.85
C LYS A 54 -6.80 12.02 15.02
N PHE A 55 -7.56 12.79 14.26
CA PHE A 55 -7.01 13.71 13.26
C PHE A 55 -7.60 15.10 13.34
N LYS A 56 -6.86 16.08 12.84
CA LYS A 56 -7.32 17.48 12.68
C LYS A 56 -6.95 18.02 11.31
N VAL A 57 -7.63 19.10 10.91
CA VAL A 57 -7.33 19.84 9.68
C VAL A 57 -5.85 20.23 9.65
N GLY A 58 -5.21 20.02 8.49
CA GLY A 58 -3.78 20.26 8.28
C GLY A 58 -2.87 19.08 8.58
N ASP A 59 -3.35 18.02 9.24
CA ASP A 59 -2.56 16.81 9.43
C ASP A 59 -2.22 16.17 8.07
N LYS A 60 -0.97 15.72 7.93
CA LYS A 60 -0.55 14.85 6.82
C LYS A 60 -0.97 13.43 7.16
N VAL A 61 -1.74 12.81 6.27
CA VAL A 61 -2.31 11.49 6.50
C VAL A 61 -2.23 10.65 5.25
N ASP A 62 -2.66 9.42 5.41
CA ASP A 62 -2.65 8.44 4.37
C ASP A 62 -3.85 7.49 4.51
N VAL A 63 -4.37 7.02 3.37
CA VAL A 63 -5.24 5.86 3.31
C VAL A 63 -4.76 4.87 2.24
N GLY A 64 -4.37 3.67 2.68
CA GLY A 64 -3.82 2.59 1.85
C GLY A 64 -4.83 1.85 0.99
N CYS A 65 -4.75 0.51 0.96
CA CYS A 65 -5.56 -0.34 0.07
C CYS A 65 -6.98 -0.65 0.56
N MET A 66 -7.32 -0.27 1.79
CA MET A 66 -8.57 -0.64 2.46
C MET A 66 -9.17 0.58 3.12
N VAL A 67 -10.49 0.74 2.99
CA VAL A 67 -11.28 1.87 3.54
C VAL A 67 -12.42 1.41 4.43
N GLY A 68 -12.56 0.10 4.64
CA GLY A 68 -13.66 -0.47 5.41
C GLY A 68 -13.45 -1.94 5.77
N SER A 69 -14.13 -2.38 6.83
CA SER A 69 -14.20 -3.76 7.29
C SER A 69 -15.45 -3.93 8.17
N CYS A 70 -15.78 -5.15 8.60
CA CYS A 70 -16.92 -5.36 9.50
C CYS A 70 -16.66 -4.92 10.95
N ARG A 71 -15.39 -4.69 11.32
CA ARG A 71 -14.92 -4.29 12.67
C ARG A 71 -15.35 -5.20 13.84
N LYS A 72 -15.88 -6.39 13.57
CA LYS A 72 -16.43 -7.29 14.61
C LYS A 72 -16.04 -8.76 14.48
N CYS A 73 -15.44 -9.17 13.37
CA CYS A 73 -14.96 -10.55 13.23
C CYS A 73 -13.62 -10.74 13.95
N GLU A 74 -13.24 -12.00 14.15
CA GLU A 74 -11.98 -12.38 14.80
C GLU A 74 -10.78 -11.68 14.15
N ASN A 75 -10.67 -11.71 12.82
CA ASN A 75 -9.61 -11.02 12.08
C ASN A 75 -9.55 -9.51 12.41
N CYS A 76 -10.70 -8.83 12.51
CA CYS A 76 -10.71 -7.41 12.88
C CYS A 76 -10.27 -7.19 14.33
N SER A 77 -10.63 -8.10 15.25
CA SER A 77 -10.28 -7.96 16.67
C SER A 77 -8.79 -8.08 16.96
N VAL A 78 -8.02 -8.71 16.05
CA VAL A 78 -6.57 -8.90 16.19
C VAL A 78 -5.74 -8.03 15.23
N GLY A 79 -6.35 -7.00 14.62
CA GLY A 79 -5.65 -6.07 13.72
C GLY A 79 -5.30 -6.66 12.35
N LEU A 80 -6.08 -7.65 11.90
CA LEU A 80 -5.94 -8.36 10.64
C LEU A 80 -7.11 -8.06 9.70
N GLU A 81 -7.58 -6.80 9.67
CA GLU A 81 -8.74 -6.38 8.88
C GLU A 81 -8.61 -6.65 7.38
N ASN A 82 -7.39 -6.78 6.84
CA ASN A 82 -7.14 -7.19 5.46
C ASN A 82 -7.58 -8.64 5.15
N TYR A 83 -7.80 -9.45 6.19
CA TYR A 83 -8.40 -10.79 6.10
C TYR A 83 -9.89 -10.78 6.47
N CYS A 84 -10.50 -9.62 6.67
CA CYS A 84 -11.93 -9.52 6.90
C CYS A 84 -12.70 -9.98 5.65
N PRO A 85 -13.70 -10.87 5.79
CA PRO A 85 -14.57 -11.26 4.67
C PRO A 85 -15.37 -10.09 4.08
N CYS A 86 -15.54 -9.02 4.87
CA CYS A 86 -16.25 -7.80 4.46
C CYS A 86 -15.27 -6.62 4.29
N GLN A 87 -14.00 -6.87 3.97
CA GLN A 87 -13.08 -5.77 3.68
C GLN A 87 -13.58 -4.96 2.48
N ILE A 88 -13.42 -3.64 2.55
CA ILE A 88 -13.81 -2.73 1.48
C ILE A 88 -12.52 -2.14 0.90
N PRO A 89 -12.19 -2.43 -0.37
CA PRO A 89 -11.01 -1.88 -1.00
C PRO A 89 -11.18 -0.38 -1.27
N THR A 90 -10.06 0.34 -1.37
CA THR A 90 -10.03 1.78 -1.65
C THR A 90 -10.75 2.18 -2.94
N TYR A 91 -10.79 1.30 -3.92
CA TYR A 91 -11.56 1.51 -5.15
C TYR A 91 -12.09 0.17 -5.67
N ASN A 92 -13.09 0.24 -6.56
CA ASN A 92 -13.70 -0.94 -7.19
C ASN A 92 -14.29 -1.93 -6.17
N GLY A 93 -14.77 -1.43 -5.04
CA GLY A 93 -15.57 -2.17 -4.07
C GLY A 93 -16.78 -1.35 -3.62
N TYR A 94 -17.65 -1.97 -2.83
CA TYR A 94 -18.86 -1.32 -2.34
C TYR A 94 -18.71 -0.98 -0.85
N SER A 95 -19.00 0.26 -0.51
CA SER A 95 -19.15 0.71 0.88
C SER A 95 -20.36 0.06 1.53
N LEU A 96 -20.47 0.15 2.85
CA LEU A 96 -21.58 -0.47 3.61
C LEU A 96 -22.97 0.06 3.21
N ASP A 97 -23.03 1.28 2.68
CA ASP A 97 -24.24 1.93 2.16
C ASP A 97 -24.53 1.59 0.68
N GLY A 98 -23.70 0.74 0.05
CA GLY A 98 -23.81 0.37 -1.36
C GLY A 98 -23.14 1.37 -2.32
N THR A 99 -22.49 2.42 -1.82
CA THR A 99 -21.77 3.39 -2.66
C THR A 99 -20.48 2.75 -3.21
N LEU A 100 -20.28 2.85 -4.53
CA LEU A 100 -19.03 2.42 -5.17
C LEU A 100 -17.85 3.27 -4.69
N THR A 101 -16.75 2.63 -4.36
CA THR A 101 -15.51 3.28 -3.91
C THR A 101 -14.66 3.73 -5.09
N PHE A 102 -14.09 4.93 -4.96
CA PHE A 102 -13.20 5.56 -5.93
C PHE A 102 -11.86 5.90 -5.26
N GLY A 103 -10.77 5.67 -5.99
CA GLY A 103 -9.41 5.74 -5.48
C GLY A 103 -8.77 7.12 -5.59
N GLY A 104 -7.46 7.13 -5.36
CA GLY A 104 -6.63 8.34 -5.24
C GLY A 104 -6.31 9.07 -6.54
N TYR A 105 -6.73 8.58 -7.72
CA TYR A 105 -6.62 9.34 -8.96
C TYR A 105 -7.74 10.40 -9.06
N SER A 106 -7.87 11.20 -8.00
CA SER A 106 -8.92 12.18 -7.75
C SER A 106 -8.35 13.35 -6.95
N ASP A 107 -9.09 14.46 -6.89
CA ASP A 107 -8.63 15.65 -6.14
C ASP A 107 -8.91 15.56 -4.63
N MET A 108 -9.96 14.82 -4.26
CA MET A 108 -10.45 14.71 -2.89
C MET A 108 -11.04 13.33 -2.64
N ARG A 109 -10.92 12.89 -1.39
CA ARG A 109 -11.51 11.62 -0.93
C ARG A 109 -11.96 11.72 0.53
N VAL A 110 -12.72 10.71 0.95
CA VAL A 110 -13.27 10.59 2.31
C VAL A 110 -13.04 9.17 2.80
N SER A 111 -12.68 9.00 4.08
CA SER A 111 -12.56 7.69 4.73
C SER A 111 -12.85 7.79 6.22
N ASP A 112 -13.35 6.71 6.82
CA ASP A 112 -13.52 6.58 8.28
C ASP A 112 -12.15 6.64 8.96
N GLU A 113 -12.02 7.42 10.04
CA GLU A 113 -10.76 7.66 10.78
C GLU A 113 -10.03 6.37 11.20
N HIS A 114 -10.72 5.22 11.24
CA HIS A 114 -10.12 3.92 11.54
C HIS A 114 -9.10 3.47 10.50
N PHE A 115 -9.33 3.79 9.22
CA PHE A 115 -8.49 3.38 8.11
C PHE A 115 -7.46 4.44 7.70
N VAL A 116 -7.49 5.60 8.36
CA VAL A 116 -6.54 6.69 8.15
C VAL A 116 -5.31 6.45 9.02
N VAL A 117 -4.13 6.62 8.43
CA VAL A 117 -2.84 6.50 9.11
C VAL A 117 -2.15 7.86 9.12
N ARG A 118 -1.47 8.22 10.22
CA ARG A 118 -0.66 9.44 10.27
C ARG A 118 0.56 9.29 9.36
N TRP A 119 0.81 10.30 8.54
CA TRP A 119 2.03 10.39 7.76
C TRP A 119 3.16 11.00 8.60
N PRO A 120 4.34 10.37 8.70
CA PRO A 120 5.46 10.94 9.44
C PRO A 120 5.94 12.28 8.87
N GLU A 121 6.18 13.28 9.72
CA GLU A 121 6.55 14.64 9.27
C GLU A 121 7.87 14.68 8.48
N ASN A 122 8.81 13.80 8.83
CA ASN A 122 10.13 13.70 8.24
C ASN A 122 10.17 12.80 6.99
N LEU A 123 9.04 12.22 6.59
CA LEU A 123 8.95 11.38 5.40
C LEU A 123 8.40 12.20 4.22
N SER A 124 9.12 12.21 3.12
CA SER A 124 8.68 12.87 1.89
C SER A 124 7.39 12.23 1.37
N MET A 125 6.40 13.03 0.97
CA MET A 125 5.09 12.53 0.51
C MET A 125 5.16 11.72 -0.79
N ASP A 126 6.22 11.84 -1.57
CA ASP A 126 6.47 10.99 -2.74
C ASP A 126 6.75 9.52 -2.38
N ALA A 127 6.95 9.22 -1.09
CA ALA A 127 7.05 7.86 -0.57
C ALA A 127 5.68 7.15 -0.46
N ALA A 128 4.61 7.71 -1.02
CA ALA A 128 3.27 7.12 -1.10
C ALA A 128 3.24 5.60 -1.47
N PRO A 129 4.13 5.07 -2.34
CA PRO A 129 4.19 3.64 -2.61
C PRO A 129 4.44 2.72 -1.39
N LEU A 130 4.82 3.27 -0.24
CA LEU A 130 4.91 2.53 1.01
C LEU A 130 3.58 1.87 1.42
N LEU A 131 2.46 2.38 0.94
CA LEU A 131 1.12 1.99 1.39
C LEU A 131 0.52 0.78 0.73
N CYS A 132 1.04 0.41 -0.44
CA CYS A 132 0.77 -0.88 -1.04
C CYS A 132 2.09 -1.63 -1.14
N ALA A 133 2.97 -1.23 -2.06
CA ALA A 133 4.22 -1.96 -2.29
C ALA A 133 5.07 -2.13 -1.01
N GLY A 134 5.10 -1.10 -0.17
CA GLY A 134 5.79 -1.16 1.12
C GLY A 134 5.17 -2.17 2.09
N ILE A 135 3.95 -1.93 2.56
CA ILE A 135 3.32 -2.80 3.56
C ILE A 135 3.15 -4.25 3.08
N THR A 136 2.86 -4.46 1.79
CA THR A 136 2.74 -5.80 1.19
C THR A 136 4.04 -6.60 1.28
N THR A 137 5.20 -5.94 1.26
CA THR A 137 6.49 -6.60 1.38
C THR A 137 7.04 -6.60 2.80
N TYR A 138 6.73 -5.58 3.59
CA TYR A 138 7.10 -5.49 5.01
C TYR A 138 6.38 -6.54 5.87
N SER A 139 5.06 -6.70 5.67
CA SER A 139 4.24 -7.61 6.47
C SER A 139 4.76 -9.07 6.49
N PRO A 140 5.00 -9.75 5.36
CA PRO A 140 5.54 -11.11 5.39
C PRO A 140 6.96 -11.18 5.96
N LEU A 141 7.81 -10.17 5.74
CA LEU A 141 9.15 -10.14 6.35
C LEU A 141 9.08 -10.15 7.89
N LYS A 142 8.16 -9.38 8.46
CA LYS A 142 7.95 -9.31 9.92
C LYS A 142 7.21 -10.53 10.45
N TYR A 143 6.12 -10.92 9.82
CA TYR A 143 5.25 -12.01 10.29
C TYR A 143 6.00 -13.33 10.41
N PHE A 144 6.87 -13.63 9.44
CA PHE A 144 7.69 -14.86 9.45
C PHE A 144 9.06 -14.68 10.15
N GLY A 145 9.34 -13.53 10.77
CA GLY A 145 10.59 -13.27 11.50
C GLY A 145 11.83 -13.27 10.61
N LEU A 146 11.68 -12.88 9.34
CA LEU A 146 12.74 -12.79 8.32
C LEU A 146 13.55 -11.50 8.42
N ASP A 147 13.16 -10.59 9.31
CA ASP A 147 13.76 -9.28 9.58
C ASP A 147 14.95 -9.33 10.55
N LYS A 148 15.55 -10.50 10.75
CA LYS A 148 16.66 -10.71 11.68
C LYS A 148 18.01 -10.65 10.97
N PRO A 149 19.05 -10.04 11.59
CA PRO A 149 20.41 -10.09 11.05
C PRO A 149 20.86 -11.54 10.80
N GLY A 150 21.59 -11.74 9.70
CA GLY A 150 22.08 -13.06 9.29
C GLY A 150 21.12 -13.86 8.43
N MET A 151 19.85 -13.45 8.29
CA MET A 151 18.93 -14.05 7.32
C MET A 151 19.39 -13.82 5.87
N HIS A 152 19.07 -14.77 4.99
CA HIS A 152 19.30 -14.69 3.55
C HIS A 152 17.95 -14.65 2.82
N ILE A 153 17.66 -13.55 2.12
CA ILE A 153 16.37 -13.27 1.50
C ILE A 153 16.53 -13.24 -0.02
N GLY A 154 15.75 -14.07 -0.72
CA GLY A 154 15.62 -14.03 -2.18
C GLY A 154 14.43 -13.18 -2.59
N VAL A 155 14.65 -12.16 -3.43
CA VAL A 155 13.60 -11.33 -4.01
C VAL A 155 13.47 -11.66 -5.50
N VAL A 156 12.34 -12.28 -5.88
CA VAL A 156 12.06 -12.64 -7.26
C VAL A 156 11.30 -11.51 -7.95
N GLY A 157 11.93 -10.89 -8.93
CA GLY A 157 11.42 -9.74 -9.68
C GLY A 157 11.74 -8.40 -9.02
N LEU A 158 12.50 -7.56 -9.71
CA LEU A 158 12.83 -6.20 -9.26
C LEU A 158 11.85 -5.16 -9.83
N GLY A 159 10.57 -5.28 -9.47
CA GLY A 159 9.52 -4.29 -9.78
C GLY A 159 9.25 -3.35 -8.58
N GLY A 160 8.13 -2.62 -8.58
CA GLY A 160 7.78 -1.71 -7.47
C GLY A 160 7.81 -2.39 -6.10
N LEU A 161 7.13 -3.55 -5.95
CA LEU A 161 7.18 -4.36 -4.72
C LEU A 161 8.60 -4.89 -4.45
N GLY A 162 9.26 -5.46 -5.46
CA GLY A 162 10.62 -6.00 -5.32
C GLY A 162 11.62 -4.98 -4.79
N HIS A 163 11.54 -3.73 -5.26
CA HIS A 163 12.33 -2.62 -4.75
C HIS A 163 12.14 -2.41 -3.24
N MET A 164 10.89 -2.39 -2.78
CA MET A 164 10.57 -2.19 -1.37
C MET A 164 11.03 -3.37 -0.52
N ALA A 165 10.83 -4.60 -0.99
CA ALA A 165 11.32 -5.80 -0.32
C ALA A 165 12.84 -5.77 -0.12
N VAL A 166 13.60 -5.39 -1.17
CA VAL A 166 15.06 -5.25 -1.10
C VAL A 166 15.47 -4.18 -0.08
N LYS A 167 14.83 -3.00 -0.12
CA LYS A 167 15.13 -1.89 0.80
C LYS A 167 14.88 -2.28 2.27
N PHE A 168 13.74 -2.90 2.57
CA PHE A 168 13.43 -3.36 3.93
C PHE A 168 14.38 -4.46 4.40
N ALA A 169 14.58 -5.49 3.58
CA ALA A 169 15.47 -6.59 3.91
C ALA A 169 16.90 -6.09 4.21
N LYS A 170 17.39 -5.09 3.46
CA LYS A 170 18.65 -4.41 3.78
C LYS A 170 18.61 -3.63 5.08
N ALA A 171 17.56 -2.84 5.32
CA ALA A 171 17.41 -2.07 6.55
C ALA A 171 17.39 -2.95 7.81
N PHE A 172 16.91 -4.18 7.68
CA PHE A 172 16.95 -5.22 8.73
C PHE A 172 18.31 -5.90 8.91
N GLY A 173 19.32 -5.55 8.10
CA GLY A 173 20.66 -6.17 8.17
C GLY A 173 20.72 -7.59 7.60
N THR A 174 19.76 -7.97 6.73
CA THR A 174 19.76 -9.27 6.06
C THR A 174 20.64 -9.25 4.80
N LYS A 175 20.99 -10.43 4.29
CA LYS A 175 21.63 -10.58 2.98
C LYS A 175 20.55 -10.79 1.93
N VAL A 176 20.54 -9.94 0.91
CA VAL A 176 19.52 -9.97 -0.15
C VAL A 176 20.12 -10.47 -1.46
N THR A 177 19.40 -11.36 -2.13
CA THR A 177 19.69 -11.81 -3.50
C THR A 177 18.52 -11.44 -4.39
N VAL A 178 18.76 -10.69 -5.47
CA VAL A 178 17.73 -10.39 -6.47
C VAL A 178 17.77 -11.43 -7.58
N ILE A 179 16.60 -11.98 -7.90
CA ILE A 179 16.41 -12.97 -8.96
C ILE A 179 15.54 -12.32 -10.03
N SER A 180 16.00 -12.30 -11.28
CA SER A 180 15.27 -11.68 -12.39
C SER A 180 15.31 -12.56 -13.64
N THR A 181 14.38 -12.29 -14.55
CA THR A 181 14.27 -12.96 -15.86
C THR A 181 15.15 -12.32 -16.94
N SER A 182 15.73 -11.14 -16.68
CA SER A 182 16.64 -10.46 -17.61
C SER A 182 17.74 -9.73 -16.86
N ALA A 183 18.87 -9.44 -17.51
CA ALA A 183 19.97 -8.69 -16.93
C ALA A 183 19.76 -7.18 -16.85
N ASN A 184 18.66 -6.64 -17.43
CA ASN A 184 18.45 -5.20 -17.60
C ASN A 184 18.46 -4.42 -16.28
N LYS A 185 18.03 -5.06 -15.19
CA LYS A 185 17.98 -4.46 -13.85
C LYS A 185 19.16 -4.82 -12.97
N LYS A 186 20.21 -5.44 -13.54
CA LYS A 186 21.40 -5.86 -12.79
C LYS A 186 22.14 -4.67 -12.17
N HIS A 187 22.33 -3.60 -12.93
CA HIS A 187 23.02 -2.40 -12.46
C HIS A 187 22.26 -1.76 -11.29
N GLU A 188 20.97 -1.53 -11.45
CA GLU A 188 20.09 -1.03 -10.38
C GLU A 188 20.08 -1.96 -9.15
N ALA A 189 19.97 -3.27 -9.38
CA ALA A 189 20.04 -4.26 -8.31
C ALA A 189 21.37 -4.18 -7.57
N ILE A 190 22.51 -4.12 -8.25
CA ILE A 190 23.82 -4.25 -7.60
C ILE A 190 24.31 -2.93 -7.02
N GLU A 191 24.23 -1.86 -7.81
CA GLU A 191 24.86 -0.58 -7.50
C GLU A 191 23.93 0.33 -6.71
N CYS A 192 22.64 0.33 -7.00
CA CYS A 192 21.68 1.19 -6.30
C CYS A 192 21.07 0.50 -5.06
N LEU A 193 20.87 -0.82 -5.08
CA LEU A 193 20.01 -1.50 -4.11
C LEU A 193 20.64 -2.66 -3.34
N VAL A 194 21.67 -3.36 -3.85
CA VAL A 194 22.19 -4.65 -3.31
C VAL A 194 23.68 -4.82 -3.57
N HIS A 195 24.56 -4.72 -2.57
CA HIS A 195 26.00 -4.84 -2.82
C HIS A 195 26.52 -6.25 -3.21
N ARG A 196 25.67 -7.30 -3.34
CA ARG A 196 26.17 -8.69 -3.25
C ARG A 196 25.76 -9.71 -4.32
N LEU A 197 24.54 -9.74 -4.90
CA LEU A 197 24.25 -10.77 -5.93
C LEU A 197 22.99 -10.51 -6.77
N PHE A 198 23.09 -10.75 -8.08
CA PHE A 198 22.00 -10.76 -9.04
C PHE A 198 22.03 -12.08 -9.83
N LEU A 199 20.94 -12.84 -9.81
CA LEU A 199 20.80 -14.08 -10.57
C LEU A 199 19.87 -13.84 -11.76
N ASN A 200 20.40 -14.06 -12.96
CA ASN A 200 19.62 -14.03 -14.20
C ASN A 200 19.21 -15.46 -14.55
N GLN A 201 17.91 -15.75 -14.56
CA GLN A 201 17.38 -16.99 -15.15
C GLN A 201 17.00 -16.73 -16.61
N SER A 202 17.99 -16.68 -17.49
CA SER A 202 17.73 -16.78 -18.93
C SER A 202 17.25 -18.20 -19.24
N ARG A 203 16.08 -18.34 -19.88
CA ARG A 203 15.72 -19.60 -20.54
C ARG A 203 16.76 -19.86 -21.63
N SER A 204 17.50 -20.96 -21.51
CA SER A 204 18.28 -21.56 -22.60
C SER A 204 17.37 -21.93 -23.77
#